data_AF-A0A2D4JWV5-F1
#
_entry.id   AF-A0A2D4JWV5-F1
#
_cell.length_a   1.000
_cell.length_b   1.000
_cell.length_c   1.000
_cell.angle_alpha   90.00
_cell.angle_beta   90.00
_cell.angle_gamma   90.00
#
_symmetry.space_group_name_H-M   'P 1'
#
loop_
_entity.id
_entity.type
_entity.pdbx_description
1 polymer ?
#
loop_
_entity_poly.entity_id
_entity_poly.type
_entity_poly.pdbx_seq_one_letter_code
_entity_poly.pdbx_strand_id
1 'polypeptide(L)'
;SKYSRAGLAKNGHNLFQILFLGKKVFYPVLFSQYNPSLIYGHHDSIPPLKQQLVIKKEAGFWRDFGFGMTCQFRSDYINIGGFDLDIKGWGGEDVQLYRKYLHSNLMVIRTPVRGLFHLWHEKHCLDELTPEQYKMCIQSKAMNEASHDQLGLLVFQQEIETHHRKQKANNRNM
;
A
#
# COMPACT_ATOMS: atom_id res chain seq x y z
N SER A 1 -10.09 12.36 4.01
CA SER A 1 -9.03 11.79 4.86
C SER A 1 -7.77 11.60 4.01
N LYS A 2 -6.84 12.57 3.96
CA LYS A 2 -5.67 12.51 3.05
C LYS A 2 -4.30 12.52 3.73
N TYR A 3 -4.23 12.43 5.05
CA TYR A 3 -2.94 12.34 5.75
C TYR A 3 -3.02 11.32 6.90
N SER A 4 -2.69 10.08 6.59
CA SER A 4 -2.43 9.05 7.60
C SER A 4 -1.08 9.37 8.24
N ARG A 5 -1.11 9.73 9.53
CA ARG A 5 0.09 10.04 10.33
C ARG A 5 0.88 8.74 10.53
N ALA A 6 1.93 8.52 9.72
CA ALA A 6 2.79 7.36 9.88
C ALA A 6 3.60 7.51 11.19
N GLY A 7 3.32 6.67 12.18
CA GLY A 7 4.11 6.58 13.40
C GLY A 7 5.47 5.93 13.10
N LEU A 8 6.56 6.64 13.39
CA LEU A 8 7.91 6.09 13.31
C LEU A 8 8.12 5.13 14.48
N ALA A 9 8.11 3.82 14.21
CA ALA A 9 8.60 2.83 15.15
C ALA A 9 10.10 3.02 15.35
N LYS A 10 10.49 3.34 16.59
CA LYS A 10 11.88 3.42 17.04
C LYS A 10 12.52 2.04 16.92
N ASN A 11 13.14 1.72 15.79
CA ASN A 11 14.22 0.74 15.61
C ASN A 11 14.41 0.46 14.11
N GLY A 12 15.26 1.25 13.44
CA GLY A 12 15.62 1.04 12.05
C GLY A 12 16.53 2.17 11.57
N HIS A 13 17.66 1.82 10.95
CA HIS A 13 18.64 2.68 10.31
C HIS A 13 18.22 4.15 10.18
N ASN A 14 18.93 5.06 10.86
CA ASN A 14 18.67 6.50 10.86
C ASN A 14 18.37 6.99 9.44
N LEU A 15 17.13 7.39 9.16
CA LEU A 15 16.72 8.05 7.90
C LEU A 15 17.67 9.22 7.56
N PHE A 16 18.19 9.88 8.60
CA PHE A 16 19.16 10.95 8.53
C PHE A 16 20.48 10.59 7.83
N GLN A 17 20.87 9.31 7.78
CA GLN A 17 22.12 8.90 7.12
C GLN A 17 21.96 8.73 5.60
N ILE A 18 20.72 8.74 5.10
CA ILE A 18 20.41 8.56 3.67
C ILE A 18 20.31 9.91 2.96
N LEU A 19 19.96 10.98 3.67
CA LEU A 19 19.72 12.30 3.08
C LEU A 19 20.98 13.14 3.02
N PHE A 20 21.27 13.67 1.84
CA PHE A 20 22.35 14.61 1.61
C PHE A 20 21.83 15.75 0.76
N LEU A 21 21.93 16.97 1.29
CA LEU A 21 21.47 18.19 0.63
C LEU A 21 22.09 18.31 -0.77
N GLY A 22 21.26 18.55 -1.78
CA GLY A 22 21.71 18.69 -3.17
C GLY A 22 22.23 17.40 -3.79
N LYS A 23 22.06 16.24 -3.12
CA LYS A 23 22.60 14.95 -3.59
C LYS A 23 21.58 13.82 -3.58
N LYS A 24 20.77 13.68 -2.52
CA LYS A 24 19.88 12.52 -2.36
C LYS A 24 18.49 12.89 -1.85
N VAL A 25 17.49 12.24 -2.42
CA VAL A 25 16.10 12.23 -1.94
C VAL A 25 15.71 10.80 -1.56
N PHE A 26 14.91 10.65 -0.50
CA PHE A 26 14.53 9.34 0.01
C PHE A 26 13.04 9.07 -0.13
N TYR A 27 12.69 7.98 -0.80
CA TYR A 27 11.32 7.49 -0.96
C TYR A 27 11.19 6.11 -0.29
N PRO A 28 10.73 6.01 0.96
CA PRO A 28 10.59 4.72 1.63
C PRO A 28 9.52 3.85 0.94
N VAL A 29 9.83 2.55 0.78
CA VAL A 29 8.83 1.53 0.42
C VAL A 29 8.26 0.97 1.73
N LEU A 30 6.98 1.24 1.96
CA LEU A 30 6.26 0.80 3.15
C LEU A 30 5.57 -0.54 2.94
N PHE A 31 5.30 -1.26 4.03
CA PHE A 31 4.51 -2.48 3.99
C PHE A 31 3.02 -2.11 4.13
N SER A 32 2.22 -2.36 3.10
CA SER A 32 0.77 -2.10 3.12
C SER A 32 0.02 -3.34 3.56
N GLN A 33 -0.75 -3.19 4.63
CA GLN A 33 -1.60 -4.27 5.12
C GLN A 33 -2.85 -4.41 4.25
N TYR A 34 -3.32 -5.65 4.14
CA TYR A 34 -4.60 -5.97 3.53
C TYR A 34 -5.78 -5.68 4.47
N ASN A 35 -7.00 -5.81 3.96
CA ASN A 35 -8.23 -5.62 4.72
C ASN A 35 -8.33 -6.66 5.85
N PRO A 36 -8.28 -6.25 7.13
CA PRO A 36 -8.27 -7.20 8.24
C PRO A 36 -9.55 -8.03 8.30
N SER A 37 -10.68 -7.53 7.80
CA SER A 37 -11.93 -8.28 7.73
C SER A 37 -11.86 -9.44 6.73
N LEU A 38 -11.07 -9.32 5.66
CA LEU A 38 -10.84 -10.41 4.70
C LEU A 38 -9.73 -11.34 5.16
N ILE A 39 -8.65 -10.80 5.74
CA ILE A 39 -7.53 -11.60 6.22
C ILE A 39 -7.91 -12.43 7.44
N TYR A 40 -8.71 -11.87 8.35
CA TYR A 40 -9.10 -12.52 9.60
C TYR A 40 -10.57 -12.94 9.66
N GLY A 41 -11.33 -12.82 8.57
CA GLY A 41 -12.78 -13.07 8.57
C GLY A 41 -13.19 -14.50 8.94
N HIS A 42 -12.27 -15.46 8.90
CA HIS A 42 -12.49 -16.84 9.36
C HIS A 42 -12.15 -17.07 10.85
N HIS A 43 -11.60 -16.06 11.54
CA HIS A 43 -11.33 -16.12 12.97
C HIS A 43 -12.50 -15.55 13.79
N ASP A 44 -12.60 -15.98 15.05
CA ASP A 44 -13.61 -15.48 15.98
C ASP A 44 -13.52 -13.95 16.23
N SER A 45 -12.33 -13.36 16.01
CA SER A 45 -12.12 -11.92 16.10
C SER A 45 -10.87 -11.45 15.35
N ILE A 46 -10.88 -10.18 14.93
CA ILE A 46 -9.70 -9.50 14.38
C ILE A 46 -8.71 -9.24 15.53
N PRO A 47 -7.44 -9.67 15.43
CA PRO A 47 -6.46 -9.51 16.50
C PRO A 47 -6.11 -8.03 16.75
N PRO A 48 -5.61 -7.65 17.94
CA PRO A 48 -5.19 -6.28 18.22
C PRO A 48 -4.11 -5.76 17.24
N LEU A 49 -4.11 -4.46 16.95
CA LEU A 49 -3.23 -3.83 15.96
C LEU A 49 -1.76 -4.23 16.08
N LYS A 50 -1.21 -4.28 17.30
CA LYS A 50 0.21 -4.67 17.54
C LYS A 50 0.54 -6.06 16.98
N GLN A 51 -0.41 -6.99 16.99
CA GLN A 51 -0.25 -8.35 16.46
C GLN A 51 -0.44 -8.41 14.95
N GLN A 52 -1.13 -7.41 14.36
CA GLN A 52 -1.29 -7.30 12.91
C GLN A 52 -0.05 -6.75 12.19
N LEU A 53 0.86 -6.05 12.91
CA LEU A 53 2.08 -5.43 12.36
C LEU A 53 3.16 -6.47 12.01
N VAL A 54 2.82 -7.41 11.13
CA VAL A 54 3.69 -8.49 10.66
C VAL A 54 3.94 -8.37 9.16
N ILE A 55 5.16 -8.68 8.74
CA ILE A 55 5.56 -8.70 7.33
C ILE A 55 5.42 -10.14 6.84
N LYS A 56 4.26 -10.46 6.26
CA LYS A 56 3.92 -11.78 5.69
C LYS A 56 3.15 -11.60 4.40
N LYS A 57 3.32 -12.50 3.43
CA LYS A 57 2.66 -12.43 2.11
C LYS A 57 1.13 -12.40 2.24
N GLU A 58 0.59 -13.06 3.26
CA GLU A 58 -0.84 -13.18 3.52
C GLU A 58 -1.42 -11.96 4.25
N ALA A 59 -0.56 -11.13 4.87
CA ALA A 59 -0.97 -9.99 5.67
C ALA A 59 -0.86 -8.66 4.92
N GLY A 60 -0.13 -8.63 3.80
CA GLY A 60 0.11 -7.41 3.04
C GLY A 60 1.19 -7.56 1.97
N PHE A 61 1.68 -6.44 1.48
CA PHE A 61 2.70 -6.38 0.44
C PHE A 61 3.58 -5.14 0.57
N TRP A 62 4.80 -5.23 0.04
CA TRP A 62 5.66 -4.05 -0.13
C TRP A 62 5.10 -3.18 -1.24
N ARG A 63 4.71 -1.95 -0.90
CA ARG A 63 4.05 -1.05 -1.84
C ARG A 63 5.07 -0.39 -2.76
N ASP A 64 5.28 -0.98 -3.93
CA ASP A 64 6.15 -0.47 -4.98
C ASP A 64 5.54 0.74 -5.71
N PHE A 65 4.22 0.92 -5.67
CA PHE A 65 3.49 2.09 -6.16
C PHE A 65 3.21 3.15 -5.08
N GLY A 66 2.87 4.38 -5.50
CA GLY A 66 2.64 5.49 -4.59
C GLY A 66 3.95 6.12 -4.09
N PHE A 67 3.99 7.45 -4.17
CA PHE A 67 5.20 8.25 -3.94
C PHE A 67 4.97 9.40 -2.96
N GLY A 68 3.79 9.46 -2.32
CA GLY A 68 3.46 10.52 -1.37
C GLY A 68 4.32 10.54 -0.10
N MET A 69 4.86 9.38 0.32
CA MET A 69 5.83 9.31 1.41
C MET A 69 7.23 9.56 0.86
N THR A 70 7.83 10.67 1.26
CA THR A 70 9.19 11.07 0.89
C THR A 70 9.85 11.83 2.04
N CYS A 71 11.18 11.78 2.10
CA CYS A 71 11.99 12.64 2.93
C CYS A 71 13.01 13.35 2.04
N GLN A 72 13.10 14.67 2.18
CA GLN A 72 13.86 15.54 1.28
C GLN A 72 14.17 16.87 1.95
N PHE A 73 15.26 17.51 1.52
CA PHE A 73 15.54 18.87 1.95
C PHE A 73 14.55 19.85 1.31
N ARG A 74 14.13 20.86 2.09
CA ARG A 74 13.20 21.90 1.62
C ARG A 74 13.75 22.62 0.39
N SER A 75 15.04 22.95 0.38
CA SER A 75 15.69 23.60 -0.75
C SER A 75 15.65 22.74 -2.00
N ASP A 76 15.94 21.44 -1.90
CA ASP A 76 15.90 20.52 -3.03
C ASP A 76 14.49 20.41 -3.61
N TYR A 77 13.47 20.31 -2.74
CA TYR A 77 12.06 20.30 -3.14
C TYR A 77 11.65 21.58 -3.89
N ILE A 78 12.09 22.74 -3.42
CA ILE A 78 11.80 24.03 -4.08
C ILE A 78 12.54 24.09 -5.42
N ASN A 79 13.81 23.70 -5.47
CA ASN A 79 14.66 23.77 -6.65
C ASN A 79 14.17 22.89 -7.81
N ILE A 80 13.57 21.74 -7.52
CA ILE A 80 12.94 20.90 -8.56
C ILE A 80 11.55 21.38 -8.99
N GLY A 81 11.07 22.50 -8.44
CA GLY A 81 9.76 23.09 -8.78
C GLY A 81 8.57 22.49 -8.01
N GLY A 82 8.81 21.75 -6.92
CA GLY A 82 7.78 21.27 -5.99
C GLY A 82 6.62 20.47 -6.62
N PHE A 83 5.51 20.36 -5.88
CA PHE A 83 4.26 19.82 -6.40
C PHE A 83 3.65 20.75 -7.46
N ASP A 84 3.03 20.13 -8.46
CA ASP A 84 2.11 20.84 -9.34
C ASP A 84 0.79 21.10 -8.59
N LEU A 85 0.47 22.37 -8.37
CA LEU A 85 -0.71 22.82 -7.64
C LEU A 85 -1.96 22.94 -8.54
N ASP A 86 -1.79 22.78 -9.84
CA ASP A 86 -2.87 22.82 -10.82
C ASP A 86 -3.60 21.47 -10.92
N ILE A 87 -3.00 20.39 -10.42
CA ILE A 87 -3.66 19.08 -10.32
C ILE A 87 -4.90 19.20 -9.45
N LYS A 88 -6.06 18.89 -10.06
CA LYS A 88 -7.35 18.79 -9.37
C LYS A 88 -7.79 17.34 -9.26
N GLY A 89 -8.48 17.00 -8.17
CA GLY A 89 -9.00 15.66 -7.94
C GLY A 89 -8.00 14.71 -7.27
N TRP A 90 -8.01 13.45 -7.69
CA TRP A 90 -7.24 12.37 -7.06
C TRP A 90 -6.12 11.86 -7.98
N GLY A 91 -4.90 11.82 -7.42
CA GLY A 91 -3.76 11.11 -7.98
C GLY A 91 -2.93 11.91 -8.96
N GLY A 92 -1.66 11.51 -9.07
CA GLY A 92 -0.70 12.02 -10.04
C GLY A 92 0.30 13.02 -9.47
N GLU A 93 -0.03 13.73 -8.38
CA GLU A 93 0.84 14.76 -7.81
C GLU A 93 2.17 14.18 -7.29
N ASP A 94 2.08 13.02 -6.64
CA ASP A 94 3.22 12.30 -6.09
C ASP A 94 4.07 11.67 -7.18
N VAL A 95 3.43 11.09 -8.21
CA VAL A 95 4.09 10.54 -9.40
C VAL A 95 4.83 11.63 -10.17
N GLN A 96 4.21 12.79 -10.36
CA GLN A 96 4.84 13.91 -11.04
C GLN A 96 6.05 14.45 -10.25
N LEU A 97 5.93 14.62 -8.94
CA LEU A 97 7.06 15.03 -8.10
C LEU A 97 8.21 14.00 -8.17
N TYR A 98 7.89 12.71 -8.05
CA TYR A 98 8.86 11.63 -8.18
C TYR A 98 9.58 11.66 -9.53
N ARG A 99 8.84 11.87 -10.63
CA ARG A 99 9.40 12.05 -11.97
C ARG A 99 10.31 13.27 -12.05
N LYS A 100 9.97 14.41 -11.44
CA LYS A 100 10.86 15.58 -11.41
C LYS A 100 12.21 15.24 -10.77
N TYR A 101 12.23 14.47 -9.69
CA TYR A 101 13.48 14.01 -9.09
C TYR A 101 14.27 13.05 -9.98
N LEU A 102 13.60 12.09 -10.64
CA LEU A 102 14.26 11.17 -11.56
C LEU A 102 14.95 11.88 -12.74
N HIS A 103 14.43 13.03 -13.17
CA HIS A 103 15.03 13.85 -14.24
C HIS A 103 15.98 14.94 -13.71
N SER A 104 16.23 14.99 -12.40
CA SER A 104 17.15 15.94 -11.77
C SER A 104 18.54 15.31 -11.56
N ASN A 105 19.48 16.10 -11.05
CA ASN A 105 20.80 15.60 -10.64
C ASN A 105 20.79 14.89 -9.27
N LEU A 106 19.63 14.78 -8.61
CA LEU A 106 19.49 14.15 -7.30
C LEU A 106 19.32 12.64 -7.45
N MET A 107 20.05 11.88 -6.64
CA MET A 107 19.90 10.43 -6.54
C MET A 107 18.64 10.08 -5.74
N VAL A 108 17.73 9.35 -6.37
CA VAL A 108 16.54 8.80 -5.73
C VAL A 108 16.88 7.50 -5.02
N ILE A 109 16.80 7.48 -3.69
CA ILE A 109 16.93 6.26 -2.89
C ILE A 109 15.54 5.74 -2.56
N ARG A 110 15.21 4.54 -3.05
CA ARG A 110 13.93 3.86 -2.80
C ARG A 110 14.16 2.44 -2.32
N THR A 111 13.82 2.14 -1.07
CA THR A 111 14.06 0.82 -0.46
C THR A 111 13.01 0.48 0.61
N PRO A 112 12.67 -0.82 0.83
CA PRO A 112 11.80 -1.26 1.91
C PRO A 112 12.25 -0.82 3.30
N VAL A 113 11.29 -0.37 4.12
CA VAL A 113 11.51 0.01 5.53
C VAL A 113 10.67 -0.88 6.45
N ARG A 114 11.33 -1.82 7.15
CA ARG A 114 10.68 -2.85 8.01
C ARG A 114 9.80 -2.29 9.13
N GLY A 115 10.03 -1.07 9.59
CA GLY A 115 9.23 -0.43 10.64
C GLY A 115 8.09 0.45 10.13
N LEU A 116 7.88 0.54 8.81
CA LEU A 116 6.92 1.45 8.22
C LEU A 116 5.75 0.68 7.61
N PHE A 117 4.60 0.76 8.28
CA PHE A 117 3.37 0.11 7.88
C PHE A 117 2.35 1.14 7.40
N HIS A 118 1.67 0.84 6.30
CA HIS A 118 0.44 1.50 5.92
C HIS A 118 -0.72 0.62 6.36
N LEU A 119 -1.36 1.03 7.45
CA LEU A 119 -2.52 0.34 7.97
C LEU A 119 -3.64 0.39 6.95
N TRP A 120 -4.33 -0.73 6.75
CA TRP A 120 -5.50 -0.74 5.91
C TRP A 120 -6.55 0.22 6.48
N HIS A 121 -7.17 0.97 5.59
CA HIS A 121 -8.31 1.80 5.88
C HIS A 121 -9.24 1.76 4.69
N GLU A 122 -10.54 1.94 4.94
CA GLU A 122 -11.50 1.99 3.86
C GLU A 122 -11.15 3.12 2.88
N LYS A 123 -11.32 2.82 1.59
CA LYS A 123 -11.12 3.77 0.50
C LYS A 123 -12.45 4.00 -0.20
N HIS A 124 -12.86 5.27 -0.22
CA HIS A 124 -14.02 5.73 -0.98
C HIS A 124 -13.53 6.36 -2.29
N CYS A 125 -14.00 5.82 -3.41
CA CYS A 125 -13.79 6.39 -4.74
C CYS A 125 -15.04 7.20 -5.09
N LEU A 126 -14.86 8.50 -5.27
CA LEU A 126 -15.96 9.45 -5.49
C LEU A 126 -16.45 9.38 -6.93
N ASP A 127 -17.76 9.57 -7.13
CA ASP A 127 -18.40 9.50 -8.45
C ASP A 127 -18.03 10.70 -9.33
N GLU A 128 -17.61 11.82 -8.74
CA GLU A 128 -17.19 13.02 -9.45
C GLU A 128 -15.77 12.93 -10.04
N LEU A 129 -15.05 11.84 -9.79
CA LEU A 129 -13.72 11.60 -10.37
C LEU A 129 -13.83 11.39 -11.89
N THR A 130 -12.80 11.80 -12.63
CA THR A 130 -12.72 11.43 -14.05
C THR A 130 -12.63 9.90 -14.18
N PRO A 131 -13.01 9.31 -15.32
CA PRO A 131 -12.94 7.86 -15.53
C PRO A 131 -11.55 7.27 -15.21
N GLU A 132 -10.49 7.99 -15.56
CA GLU A 132 -9.11 7.61 -15.28
C GLU A 132 -8.79 7.64 -13.78
N GLN A 133 -9.16 8.73 -13.09
CA GLN A 133 -8.95 8.87 -11.65
C GLN A 133 -9.75 7.84 -10.85
N TYR A 134 -11.00 7.59 -11.25
CA TYR A 134 -11.84 6.57 -10.64
C TYR A 134 -11.24 5.17 -10.83
N LYS A 135 -10.81 4.82 -12.05
CA LYS A 135 -10.14 3.55 -12.35
C LYS A 135 -8.91 3.35 -11.48
N MET A 136 -8.03 4.35 -11.41
CA MET A 136 -6.84 4.27 -10.56
C MET A 136 -7.20 4.16 -9.06
N CYS A 137 -8.24 4.84 -8.61
CA CYS A 137 -8.74 4.73 -7.24
C CYS A 137 -9.18 3.30 -6.92
N ILE A 138 -10.03 2.72 -7.77
CA ILE A 138 -10.57 1.36 -7.60
C ILE A 138 -9.47 0.31 -7.72
N GLN A 139 -8.54 0.43 -8.67
CA GLN A 139 -7.40 -0.48 -8.77
C GLN A 139 -6.55 -0.45 -7.50
N SER A 140 -6.28 0.74 -6.98
CA SER A 140 -5.57 0.88 -5.72
C SER A 140 -6.38 0.31 -4.55
N LYS A 141 -7.71 0.45 -4.51
CA LYS A 141 -8.56 -0.19 -3.50
C LYS A 141 -8.45 -1.71 -3.56
N ALA A 142 -8.67 -2.31 -4.73
CA ALA A 142 -8.63 -3.75 -4.96
C ALA A 142 -7.29 -4.37 -4.51
N MET A 143 -6.16 -3.73 -4.80
CA MET A 143 -4.83 -4.21 -4.37
C MET A 143 -4.63 -4.19 -2.85
N ASN A 144 -5.47 -3.50 -2.09
CA ASN A 144 -5.38 -3.45 -0.62
C ASN A 144 -6.39 -4.38 0.06
N GLU A 145 -7.20 -5.14 -0.68
CA GLU A 145 -8.22 -6.00 -0.07
C GLU A 145 -7.63 -7.32 0.45
N ALA A 146 -6.94 -8.08 -0.39
CA ALA A 146 -6.22 -9.29 0.01
C ALA A 146 -5.14 -9.64 -1.04
N SER A 147 -4.33 -10.67 -0.76
CA SER A 147 -3.43 -11.23 -1.77
C SER A 147 -4.20 -11.84 -2.94
N HIS A 148 -3.53 -11.98 -4.09
CA HIS A 148 -4.14 -12.60 -5.27
C HIS A 148 -4.70 -14.01 -4.96
N ASP A 149 -3.94 -14.82 -4.21
CA ASP A 149 -4.33 -16.17 -3.83
C ASP A 149 -5.60 -16.15 -2.94
N GLN A 150 -5.67 -15.26 -1.95
CA GLN A 150 -6.83 -15.11 -1.07
C GLN A 150 -8.08 -14.63 -1.82
N LEU A 151 -7.93 -13.65 -2.72
CA LEU A 151 -9.04 -13.20 -3.58
C LEU A 151 -9.50 -14.33 -4.50
N GLY A 152 -8.58 -15.12 -5.04
CA GLY A 152 -8.89 -16.30 -5.85
C GLY A 152 -9.72 -17.32 -5.08
N LEU A 153 -9.37 -17.60 -3.82
CA LEU A 153 -10.15 -18.50 -2.96
C LEU A 153 -11.58 -18.00 -2.70
N LEU A 154 -11.78 -16.67 -2.60
CA LEU A 154 -13.11 -16.08 -2.50
C LEU A 154 -13.90 -16.20 -3.81
N VAL A 155 -13.25 -15.96 -4.96
CA VAL A 155 -13.88 -16.09 -6.28
C VAL A 155 -14.34 -17.53 -6.55
N PHE A 156 -13.52 -18.52 -6.20
CA PHE A 156 -13.78 -19.94 -6.45
C PHE A 156 -14.46 -20.65 -5.27
N GLN A 157 -15.02 -19.91 -4.30
CA GLN A 157 -15.58 -20.48 -3.07
C GLN A 157 -16.65 -21.55 -3.34
N GLN A 158 -17.56 -21.31 -4.29
CA GLN A 158 -18.63 -22.25 -4.62
C GLN A 158 -18.11 -23.58 -5.18
N GLU A 159 -17.05 -23.53 -6.00
CA GLU A 159 -16.40 -24.72 -6.56
C GLU A 159 -15.73 -25.54 -5.46
N ILE A 160 -15.02 -24.86 -4.55
CA ILE A 160 -14.36 -25.46 -3.39
C ILE A 160 -15.39 -26.16 -2.49
N GLU A 161 -16.49 -25.48 -2.16
CA GLU A 161 -17.57 -26.05 -1.34
C GLU A 161 -18.22 -27.26 -2.01
N THR A 162 -18.46 -27.19 -3.32
CA THR A 162 -19.03 -28.29 -4.10
C THR A 162 -18.11 -29.51 -4.08
N HIS A 163 -16.80 -29.30 -4.22
CA HIS A 163 -15.81 -30.38 -4.10
C HIS A 163 -15.85 -31.03 -2.71
N HIS A 164 -15.86 -30.24 -1.63
CA HIS A 164 -15.93 -30.76 -0.26
C HIS A 164 -17.22 -31.54 0.03
N ARG A 165 -18.37 -31.12 -0.50
CA ARG A 165 -19.64 -31.84 -0.34
C ARG A 165 -19.59 -33.22 -1.01
N LYS A 166 -19.03 -33.30 -2.22
CA LYS A 166 -18.84 -34.57 -2.95
C LYS A 166 -17.92 -35.53 -2.20
N GLN A 167 -16.79 -35.03 -1.68
CA GLN A 167 -15.86 -35.84 -0.85
C GLN A 167 -16.56 -36.42 0.39
N LYS A 168 -17.34 -35.60 1.12
CA LYS A 168 -18.08 -36.07 2.30
C LYS A 168 -19.15 -37.10 1.96
N ALA A 169 -19.82 -36.97 0.83
CA ALA A 169 -20.80 -37.96 0.38
C ALA A 169 -20.14 -39.29 0.03
N ASN A 170 -19.00 -39.27 -0.66
CA ASN A 170 -18.26 -40.48 -1.01
C ASN A 170 -17.74 -41.23 0.22
N ASN A 171 -17.21 -40.51 1.22
CA ASN A 171 -16.71 -41.13 2.46
C ASN A 171 -17.82 -41.69 3.38
N ARG A 172 -19.09 -41.32 3.18
CA ARG A 172 -20.22 -41.90 3.93
C ARG A 172 -20.79 -43.17 3.29
N ASN A 173 -20.47 -43.39 2.01
CA ASN A 173 -20.93 -44.54 1.23
C ASN A 173 -19.91 -45.69 1.21
N MET A 174 -18.84 -45.57 1.99
CA MET A 174 -17.77 -46.55 2.20
C MET A 174 -17.76 -46.97 3.67
#